data_AF-A0A645CVM4-F1
#
_entry.id   AF-A0A645CVM4-F1
#
_cell.length_a   1.000
_cell.length_b   1.000
_cell.length_c   1.000
_cell.angle_alpha   90.00
_cell.angle_beta   90.00
_cell.angle_gamma   90.00
#
_symmetry.space_group_name_H-M   'P 1'
#
loop_
_entity.id
_entity.type
_entity.pdbx_description
1 polymer ?
#
loop_
_entity_poly.entity_id
_entity_poly.type
_entity_poly.pdbx_seq_one_letter_code
_entity_poly.pdbx_strand_id
1 'polypeptide(L)' 'MRTLYKIDTYQQTYFVIDDMPHLLNLADADFAPLYEQLRQLPTIGAKELLPGEQLI' A
#
# COMPACT_ATOMS: atom_id res chain seq x y z
N MET A 1 2.77 2.20 -2.11
CA MET A 1 2.85 1.29 -3.28
C MET A 1 4.21 0.58 -3.36
N ARG A 2 4.57 -0.16 -2.32
CA ARG A 2 5.85 -0.89 -2.27
C ARG A 2 5.78 -2.23 -1.52
N THR A 3 4.57 -2.63 -1.10
CA THR A 3 4.31 -3.91 -0.45
C THR A 3 4.13 -4.96 -1.53
N LEU A 4 4.95 -6.01 -1.48
CA LEU A 4 4.85 -7.15 -2.38
C LEU A 4 3.55 -7.92 -2.13
N TYR A 5 3.05 -8.61 -3.16
CA TYR A 5 1.89 -9.49 -3.05
C TYR A 5 2.14 -10.78 -3.83
N LYS A 6 1.38 -11.82 -3.50
CA LYS A 6 1.44 -13.12 -4.19
C LYS A 6 0.14 -13.33 -4.93
N ILE A 7 0.22 -13.74 -6.19
CA ILE A 7 -0.96 -13.93 -7.07
C ILE A 7 -1.53 -15.34 -7.00
N ASP A 8 -0.76 -16.29 -6.48
CA ASP A 8 -1.01 -17.74 -6.53
C ASP A 8 -1.45 -18.32 -5.18
N THR A 9 -1.62 -17.47 -4.17
CA THR A 9 -2.00 -17.84 -2.80
C THR A 9 -2.97 -16.83 -2.21
N TYR A 10 -3.57 -17.19 -1.07
CA TYR A 10 -4.33 -16.21 -0.28
C TYR A 10 -3.43 -15.02 0.09
N GLN A 11 -4.02 -13.82 0.04
CA GLN A 11 -3.30 -12.61 0.39
C GLN A 11 -2.88 -12.68 1.86
N GLN A 12 -1.62 -12.34 2.13
CA GLN A 12 -1.06 -12.40 3.48
C GLN A 12 -1.44 -11.18 4.32
N THR A 13 -1.85 -10.10 3.64
CA THR A 13 -2.26 -8.83 4.25
C THR A 13 -3.41 -8.24 3.43
N TYR A 14 -4.42 -7.70 4.12
CA TYR A 14 -5.54 -6.98 3.53
C TYR A 14 -5.51 -5.54 4.05
N PHE A 15 -5.63 -4.56 3.15
CA PHE A 15 -5.73 -3.16 3.53
C PHE A 15 -7.18 -2.80 3.80
N VAL A 16 -7.43 -2.24 4.98
CA VAL A 16 -8.75 -1.77 5.40
C VAL A 16 -8.82 -0.27 5.16
N ILE A 17 -9.89 0.18 4.52
CA ILE A 17 -10.20 1.59 4.31
C ILE A 17 -11.51 1.93 5.02
N ASP A 18 -11.63 3.16 5.51
CA ASP A 18 -12.81 3.61 6.24
C ASP A 18 -14.01 3.84 5.30
N ASP A 19 -13.78 4.41 4.12
CA ASP A 19 -14.83 4.73 3.16
C ASP A 19 -14.35 4.81 1.69
N MET A 20 -15.30 4.65 0.76
CA MET A 20 -15.05 4.70 -0.68
C MET A 20 -14.74 6.12 -1.22
N PRO A 21 -15.45 7.20 -0.79
CA PRO A 21 -15.12 8.55 -1.24
C PRO A 21 -13.66 8.95 -1.03
N HIS A 22 -13.06 8.61 0.12
CA HIS A 22 -11.65 8.85 0.38
C HIS A 22 -10.77 8.15 -0.66
N LEU A 23 -11.01 6.86 -0.93
CA LEU A 23 -10.24 6.13 -1.95
C LEU A 23 -10.37 6.78 -3.33
N LEU A 24 -11.56 7.22 -3.72
CA LEU A 24 -11.80 7.85 -5.01
C LEU A 24 -11.10 9.20 -5.14
N ASN A 25 -11.10 10.02 -4.09
CA ASN A 25 -10.42 11.32 -4.09
C ASN A 25 -8.90 11.17 -4.31
N LEU A 26 -8.30 10.05 -3.92
CA LEU A 26 -6.88 9.77 -4.20
C LEU A 26 -6.61 9.57 -5.69
N ALA A 27 -7.59 9.14 -6.49
CA ALA A 27 -7.39 8.91 -7.93
C ALA A 27 -7.10 10.20 -8.71
N ASP A 28 -7.52 11.35 -8.18
CA ASP A 28 -7.27 12.68 -8.78
C ASP A 28 -5.89 13.25 -8.39
N ALA A 29 -5.14 12.58 -7.51
CA ALA A 29 -3.83 13.06 -7.06
C ALA A 29 -2.73 12.82 -8.12
N ASP A 30 -1.78 13.76 -8.22
CA ASP A 30 -0.55 13.52 -8.98
C ASP A 30 0.41 12.63 -8.18
N PHE A 31 0.52 11.38 -8.60
CA PHE A 31 1.40 10.39 -7.98
C PHE A 31 2.84 10.39 -8.52
N ALA A 32 3.14 11.15 -9.57
CA ALA A 32 4.49 11.18 -10.16
C ALA A 32 5.60 11.46 -9.12
N PRO A 33 5.53 12.51 -8.29
CA PRO A 33 6.57 12.76 -7.28
C PRO A 33 6.66 11.65 -6.23
N LEU A 34 5.52 11.03 -5.88
CA LEU A 34 5.49 9.91 -4.95
C LEU A 34 6.22 8.69 -5.54
N TYR A 35 5.99 8.37 -6.81
CA TYR A 35 6.64 7.24 -7.46
C TYR A 35 8.16 7.41 -7.57
N GLU A 36 8.63 8.62 -7.83
CA GLU A 36 10.07 8.92 -7.85
C GLU A 36 10.72 8.66 -6.49
N GLN A 37 10.07 9.09 -5.40
CA GLN A 37 10.54 8.83 -4.04
C GLN A 37 10.52 7.33 -3.71
N LEU A 38 9.41 6.65 -4.03
CA LEU A 38 9.23 5.24 -3.68
C LEU A 38 10.20 4.31 -4.41
N ARG A 39 10.62 4.62 -5.64
CA ARG A 39 11.60 3.81 -6.40
C ARG A 39 12.96 3.71 -5.73
N GLN A 40 13.32 4.69 -4.89
CA GLN A 40 14.61 4.73 -4.20
C GLN A 40 14.58 3.94 -2.87
N LEU A 41 13.42 3.47 -2.44
CA LEU A 41 13.23 2.79 -1.17
C LEU A 41 13.09 1.28 -1.37
N PRO A 42 13.49 0.46 -0.37
CA PRO A 42 13.29 -0.98 -0.43
C PRO A 42 11.80 -1.33 -0.46
N THR A 43 11.49 -2.44 -1.13
CA THR A 43 10.18 -3.08 -1.08
C THR A 43 9.93 -3.68 0.30
N ILE A 44 8.64 -3.77 0.66
CA ILE A 44 8.17 -4.36 1.92
C ILE A 44 7.67 -5.78 1.63
N GLY A 45 8.01 -6.74 2.47
CA GLY A 45 7.49 -8.10 2.35
C GLY A 45 5.96 -8.16 2.47
N ALA A 46 5.32 -9.11 1.80
CA ALA A 46 3.85 -9.23 1.80
C ALA A 46 3.20 -9.45 3.18
N LYS A 47 4.00 -9.88 4.18
CA LYS A 47 3.60 -10.13 5.57
C LYS A 47 4.38 -9.27 6.57
N GLU A 48 5.13 -8.28 6.11
CA GLU A 48 5.93 -7.42 6.95
C GLU A 48 5.05 -6.30 7.52
N LEU A 49 5.13 -6.10 8.83
CA LEU A 49 4.42 -5.05 9.56
C LEU A 49 5.40 -3.91 9.88
N LEU A 50 5.07 -2.70 9.45
CA LEU A 50 5.86 -1.52 9.69
C LEU A 50 5.47 -0.82 11.02
N PRO A 51 6.41 -0.08 11.63
CA PRO A 51 6.08 0.78 12.76
C PRO A 51 4.97 1.79 12.41
N GLY A 52 3.94 1.85 13.24
CA GLY A 52 2.79 2.75 13.06
C GLY A 52 1.59 2.13 12.32
N GLU A 53 1.70 0.90 11.83
CA GLU A 53 0.54 0.17 11.30
C GLU A 53 -0.35 -0.35 12.42
N GLN A 54 -1.66 -0.27 12.19
CA GLN A 54 -2.69 -0.79 13.11
C GLN A 54 -3.24 -2.11 12.56
N LEU A 55 -3.24 -3.14 13.40
CA LEU A 55 -3.91 -4.41 13.12
C LEU A 55 -5.37 -4.34 13.60
N ILE A 56 -6.27 -4.89 12.78
CA ILE A 56 -7.71 -4.97 13.03
C ILE A 56 -8.12 -6.44 13.05
#